data_AF-A0A7L8U808-F1
#
_entry.id   AF-A0A7L8U808-F1
#
_cell.length_a   1.000
_cell.length_b   1.000
_cell.length_c   1.000
_cell.angle_alpha   90.00
_cell.angle_beta   90.00
_cell.angle_gamma   90.00
#
_symmetry.space_group_name_H-M   'P 1'
#
loop_
_entity.id
_entity.type
_entity.pdbx_description
1 polymer ?
#
loop_
_entity_poly.entity_id
_entity_poly.type
_entity_poly.pdbx_seq_one_letter_code
_entity_poly.pdbx_strand_id
1 'polypeptide(L)' 'MEFEEEKHNGKISPQKAQKMLNDEGMDVTLEEAAEILSFLKFMANAVVKKFLNEKEENS' A
#
# COMPACT_ATOMS: atom_id res chain seq x y z
N MET A 1 8.35 -4.72 -15.59
CA MET A 1 8.65 -4.12 -14.28
C MET A 1 9.25 -5.21 -13.42
N GLU A 2 10.50 -5.05 -13.00
CA GLU A 2 11.12 -5.94 -12.01
C GLU A 2 10.65 -5.48 -10.62
N PHE A 3 9.87 -6.33 -9.96
CA PHE A 3 9.49 -6.12 -8.56
C PHE A 3 10.68 -6.49 -7.69
N GLU A 4 11.68 -5.62 -7.62
CA GLU A 4 12.83 -5.80 -6.74
C GLU A 4 12.33 -5.98 -5.29
N GLU A 5 12.72 -7.10 -4.68
CA GLU A 5 12.40 -7.43 -3.29
C GLU A 5 13.19 -6.52 -2.33
N GLU A 6 12.69 -5.30 -2.15
CA GLU A 6 13.13 -4.40 -1.09
C GLU A 6 12.83 -5.04 0.28
N LYS A 7 13.86 -5.66 0.89
CA LYS A 7 13.83 -6.19 2.26
C LYS A 7 13.68 -5.05 3.27
N HIS A 8 12.44 -4.65 3.57
CA HIS A 8 12.15 -3.72 4.66
C HIS A 8 11.00 -4.24 5.53
N ASN A 9 11.31 -4.55 6.79
CA ASN A 9 10.38 -4.97 7.84
C ASN A 9 9.13 -4.06 7.85
N GLY A 10 7.97 -4.62 7.47
CA GLY A 10 6.66 -3.96 7.57
C GLY A 10 6.04 -3.47 6.26
N LYS A 11 6.75 -3.47 5.13
CA LYS A 11 6.15 -3.15 3.83
C LYS A 11 5.40 -4.38 3.27
N ILE A 12 4.16 -4.19 2.84
CA ILE A 12 3.42 -5.18 2.04
C ILE A 12 3.98 -5.14 0.61
N SER A 13 4.41 -6.28 0.07
CA SER A 13 4.82 -6.46 -1.34
C SER A 13 3.60 -6.76 -2.22
N PRO A 14 3.70 -6.59 -3.56
CA PRO A 14 2.63 -6.97 -4.47
C PRO A 14 2.21 -8.44 -4.33
N GLN A 15 3.15 -9.38 -4.16
CA GLN A 15 2.86 -10.80 -3.97
C GLN A 15 2.11 -11.04 -2.66
N LYS A 16 2.47 -10.32 -1.59
CA LYS A 16 1.77 -10.40 -0.32
C LYS A 16 0.36 -9.80 -0.42
N ALA A 17 0.20 -8.69 -1.13
CA ALA A 17 -1.10 -8.08 -1.40
C ALA A 17 -1.99 -9.02 -2.22
N GLN A 18 -1.47 -9.61 -3.31
CA GLN A 18 -2.20 -10.59 -4.12
C GLN A 18 -2.68 -11.76 -3.27
N LYS A 19 -1.79 -12.34 -2.44
CA LYS A 19 -2.18 -13.41 -1.53
C LYS A 19 -3.32 -12.99 -0.59
N MET A 20 -3.20 -11.82 0.04
CA MET A 20 -4.24 -11.33 0.96
C MET A 20 -5.59 -11.09 0.25
N LEU A 21 -5.57 -10.54 -0.96
CA LEU A 21 -6.78 -10.30 -1.75
C LEU A 21 -7.44 -11.61 -2.18
N ASN A 22 -6.64 -12.58 -2.64
CA ASN A 22 -7.14 -13.91 -3.01
C ASN A 22 -7.68 -14.68 -1.79
N ASP A 23 -7.03 -14.58 -0.63
CA ASP A 23 -7.48 -15.20 0.63
C ASP A 23 -8.88 -14.66 1.06
N GLU A 24 -9.21 -13.42 0.67
CA GLU A 24 -10.52 -12.77 0.88
C GLU A 24 -11.52 -13.00 -0.28
N GLY A 25 -11.17 -13.86 -1.25
CA GLY A 25 -12.04 -14.22 -2.37
C GLY A 25 -12.04 -13.23 -3.53
N MET A 26 -11.09 -12.31 -3.58
CA MET A 26 -10.89 -11.40 -4.71
C MET A 26 -9.80 -11.96 -5.62
N ASP A 27 -10.19 -12.58 -6.74
CA ASP A 27 -9.26 -13.15 -7.72
C ASP A 27 -8.57 -12.03 -8.52
N VAL A 28 -7.31 -11.76 -8.20
CA VAL A 28 -6.51 -10.71 -8.84
C VAL A 28 -5.16 -11.24 -9.30
N THR A 29 -4.69 -10.68 -10.41
CA THR A 29 -3.34 -10.84 -10.91
C THR A 29 -2.32 -10.09 -10.04
N LEU A 30 -1.04 -10.40 -10.20
CA LEU A 30 0.03 -9.71 -9.49
C LEU A 30 0.10 -8.22 -9.87
N GLU A 31 -0.23 -7.89 -11.12
CA GLU A 31 -0.28 -6.51 -11.62
C GLU A 31 -1.41 -5.72 -10.96
N GLU A 32 -2.62 -6.26 -10.95
CA GLU A 32 -3.76 -5.65 -10.26
C GLU A 32 -3.49 -5.49 -8.76
N ALA A 33 -2.89 -6.49 -8.11
CA ALA A 33 -2.50 -6.40 -6.72
C ALA A 33 -1.46 -5.28 -6.46
N ALA A 34 -0.53 -5.06 -7.40
CA ALA A 34 0.43 -3.95 -7.32
C ALA A 34 -0.25 -2.59 -7.44
N GLU A 35 -1.21 -2.46 -8.37
CA GLU A 35 -1.99 -1.23 -8.57
C GLU A 35 -2.86 -0.90 -7.35
N ILE A 36 -3.60 -1.89 -6.84
CA ILE A 36 -4.42 -1.76 -5.63
C ILE A 36 -3.55 -1.31 -4.46
N LEU A 37 -2.42 -1.99 -4.24
CA LEU A 37 -1.48 -1.65 -3.17
C LEU A 37 -0.92 -0.23 -3.32
N SER A 38 -0.62 0.21 -4.55
CA SER A 38 -0.15 1.57 -4.84
C SER A 38 -1.21 2.61 -4.49
N PHE A 39 -2.46 2.37 -4.88
CA PHE A 39 -3.59 3.25 -4.58
C PHE A 39 -3.84 3.37 -3.06
N LEU A 40 -3.81 2.25 -2.34
CA LEU A 40 -3.94 2.26 -0.88
C LEU A 40 -2.81 3.05 -0.20
N LYS A 41 -1.57 2.90 -0.66
CA LYS A 41 -0.42 3.68 -0.16
C LYS A 41 -0.61 5.18 -0.42
N PHE A 42 -1.10 5.55 -1.59
CA PHE A 42 -1.39 6.94 -1.92
C PHE A 42 -2.42 7.55 -0.94
N MET A 43 -3.52 6.85 -0.68
CA MET A 43 -4.54 7.30 0.27
C MET A 43 -3.99 7.41 1.70
N ALA A 44 -3.27 6.39 2.17
CA ALA A 44 -2.68 6.40 3.51
C ALA A 44 -1.72 7.59 3.69
N ASN A 45 -0.87 7.85 2.70
CA ASN A 45 0.04 8.98 2.71
C ASN A 45 -0.70 10.32 2.72
N ALA A 46 -1.80 10.45 1.96
CA ALA A 46 -2.60 11.66 1.96
C ALA A 46 -3.23 11.94 3.33
N VAL A 47 -3.79 10.91 3.99
CA VAL A 47 -4.37 11.03 5.33
C VAL A 47 -3.32 11.40 6.37
N VAL A 48 -2.16 10.72 6.36
CA VAL A 48 -1.07 11.01 7.30
C VAL A 48 -0.53 12.44 7.10
N LYS A 49 -0.33 12.88 5.86
CA LYS A 49 0.10 14.25 5.55
C LYS A 49 -0.89 15.28 6.09
N LYS A 50 -2.19 15.08 5.86
CA LYS A 50 -3.23 15.98 6.38
C LYS A 50 -3.17 16.07 7.90
N PHE A 51 -3.09 14.93 8.59
CA PHE A 51 -3.03 14.89 10.05
C PHE A 51 -1.79 15.60 10.61
N LEU A 52 -0.62 15.43 9.97
CA LEU A 52 0.61 16.09 10.40
C LEU A 52 0.53 17.61 10.21
N ASN A 53 0.02 18.08 9.07
CA ASN A 53 -0.15 19.50 8.80
C ASN A 53 -1.12 20.17 9.79
N GLU A 54 -2.25 19.52 10.11
CA GLU A 54 -3.20 20.01 11.11
C GLU A 54 -2.57 20.11 12.50
N LYS A 55 -1.59 19.26 12.83
CA LYS A 55 -0.88 19.31 14.11
C LYS A 55 0.13 20.45 14.16
N GLU A 56 0.83 20.72 13.05
CA GLU A 56 1.79 21.83 12.95
C GLU A 56 1.11 23.20 13.01
N GLU A 57 -0.10 23.34 12.45
CA GLU A 57 -0.87 24.60 12.50
C GLU A 57 -1.50 24.90 13.88
N ASN A 58 -1.63 23.88 14.74
CA ASN A 58 -2.24 23.99 16.07
C ASN A 58 -1.22 23.90 17.24
N SER A 59 0.08 23.93 16.94
CA SER A 59 1.19 23.88 17.93
C SER A 59 1.90 25.23 18.03
#